data_AF-A0A497TF18-F1
#
_entry.id   AF-A0A497TF18-F1
#
_cell.length_a   1.000
_cell.length_b   1.000
_cell.length_c   1.000
_cell.angle_alpha   90.00
_cell.angle_beta   90.00
_cell.angle_gamma   90.00
#
_symmetry.space_group_name_H-M   'P 1'
#
loop_
_entity.id
_entity.type
_entity.pdbx_description
1 polymer ?
#
loop_
_entity_poly.entity_id
_entity_poly.type
_entity_poly.pdbx_seq_one_letter_code
_entity_poly.pdbx_strand_id
1 'polypeptide(L)'
;MLRKYLERTADRLRSYFRKELGRDPYLGRLKVRLGKLPTYFCKIGDRLAVKKIFGLYDPLENEVVVDPVCFKELYDPERPWLERYFRIPKPERVLGEELIHADQANTGLMDRAFYRWGRKAEEWIEGAASWISDKLWGETSVYQEYKDRFSKLVRRKGLKPAYSFF
;
A
#
# COMPACT_ATOMS: atom_id res chain seq x y z
N MET A 1 -20.34 -4.58 -0.16
CA MET A 1 -19.44 -4.27 0.97
C MET A 1 -18.11 -3.72 0.48
N LEU A 2 -17.24 -4.54 -0.15
CA LEU A 2 -15.95 -4.12 -0.74
C LEU A 2 -16.05 -2.88 -1.64
N ARG A 3 -17.09 -2.80 -2.48
CA ARG A 3 -17.36 -1.65 -3.35
C ARG A 3 -17.42 -0.31 -2.58
N LYS A 4 -18.07 -0.28 -1.41
CA LYS A 4 -18.17 0.94 -0.59
C LYS A 4 -16.81 1.38 -0.05
N TYR A 5 -15.99 0.42 0.39
CA TYR A 5 -14.62 0.69 0.81
C TYR A 5 -13.77 1.21 -0.35
N LEU A 6 -13.89 0.59 -1.52
CA LEU A 6 -13.18 1.00 -2.73
C LEU A 6 -13.55 2.41 -3.15
N GLU A 7 -14.85 2.71 -3.32
CA GLU A 7 -15.32 4.04 -3.75
C GLU A 7 -14.82 5.13 -2.81
N ARG A 8 -15.02 4.95 -1.49
CA ARG A 8 -14.57 5.92 -0.49
C ARG A 8 -13.05 6.11 -0.48
N THR A 9 -12.31 5.03 -0.64
CA THR A 9 -10.83 5.05 -0.64
C THR A 9 -10.31 5.73 -1.90
N ALA A 10 -10.87 5.39 -3.06
CA ALA A 10 -10.54 5.99 -4.34
C ALA A 10 -10.86 7.49 -4.37
N ASP A 11 -12.01 7.92 -3.84
CA ASP A 11 -12.38 9.33 -3.77
C ASP A 11 -11.42 10.13 -2.88
N ARG A 12 -11.06 9.57 -1.73
CA ARG A 12 -10.10 10.19 -0.82
C ARG A 12 -8.71 10.30 -1.46
N LEU A 13 -8.28 9.26 -2.17
CA LEU A 13 -7.02 9.25 -2.91
C LEU A 13 -7.02 10.27 -4.05
N ARG A 14 -8.09 10.32 -4.86
CA ARG A 14 -8.28 11.31 -5.93
C ARG A 14 -8.20 12.74 -5.40
N SER A 15 -8.91 13.03 -4.30
CA SER A 15 -8.88 14.34 -3.66
C SER A 15 -7.45 14.73 -3.26
N TYR A 16 -6.71 13.81 -2.66
CA TYR A 16 -5.32 14.03 -2.27
C TYR A 16 -4.40 14.26 -3.47
N PHE A 17 -4.51 13.43 -4.50
CA PHE A 17 -3.68 13.53 -5.71
C PHE A 17 -3.97 14.83 -6.48
N ARG A 18 -5.24 15.24 -6.60
CA ARG A 18 -5.56 16.54 -7.21
C ARG A 18 -4.92 17.70 -6.46
N LYS A 19 -5.01 17.68 -5.13
CA LYS A 19 -4.46 18.75 -4.28
C LYS A 19 -2.93 18.79 -4.32
N GLU A 20 -2.28 17.65 -4.14
CA GLU A 20 -0.82 17.59 -3.95
C GLU A 20 -0.04 17.42 -5.26
N LEU A 21 -0.60 16.66 -6.22
CA LEU A 21 0.04 16.33 -7.49
C LEU A 21 -0.56 17.06 -8.70
N GLY A 22 -1.77 17.64 -8.58
CA GLY A 22 -2.43 18.34 -9.68
C GLY A 22 -2.99 17.41 -10.77
N ARG A 23 -3.18 16.13 -10.47
CA ARG A 23 -3.74 15.12 -11.38
C ARG A 23 -4.62 14.13 -10.63
N ASP A 24 -5.40 13.34 -11.37
CA ASP A 24 -6.03 12.15 -10.81
C ASP A 24 -5.06 10.95 -10.79
N PRO A 25 -5.21 10.01 -9.83
CA PRO A 25 -4.52 8.73 -9.88
C PRO A 25 -4.99 7.95 -11.11
N TYR A 26 -4.04 7.36 -11.84
CA TYR A 26 -4.31 6.57 -13.02
C TYR A 26 -4.47 5.09 -12.66
N LEU A 27 -5.72 4.69 -12.40
CA LEU A 27 -6.06 3.33 -11.98
C LEU A 27 -6.42 2.39 -13.15
N GLY A 28 -6.57 2.91 -14.37
CA GLY A 28 -6.96 2.10 -15.53
C GLY A 28 -8.28 1.33 -15.31
N ARG A 29 -8.36 0.10 -15.84
CA ARG A 29 -9.46 -0.85 -15.59
C ARG A 29 -9.16 -1.76 -14.41
N LEU A 30 -8.82 -1.18 -13.25
CA LEU A 30 -8.43 -1.93 -12.06
C LEU A 30 -9.55 -2.87 -11.60
N LYS A 31 -9.23 -4.15 -11.43
CA LYS A 31 -10.11 -5.10 -10.73
C LYS A 31 -9.78 -5.08 -9.24
N VAL A 32 -10.79 -5.27 -8.40
CA VAL A 32 -10.59 -5.37 -6.95
C VAL A 32 -11.38 -6.55 -6.43
N ARG A 33 -10.71 -7.47 -5.72
CA ARG A 33 -11.36 -8.64 -5.12
C ARG A 33 -10.87 -8.93 -3.72
N LEU A 34 -11.66 -9.75 -3.03
CA LEU A 34 -11.22 -10.42 -1.81
C LEU A 34 -10.50 -11.71 -2.17
N GLY A 35 -9.42 -12.02 -1.46
CA GLY A 35 -8.70 -13.28 -1.62
C GLY A 35 -7.81 -13.52 -0.43
N LYS A 36 -7.70 -14.78 0.02
CA LYS A 36 -6.81 -15.10 1.14
C LYS A 36 -5.36 -14.91 0.69
N LEU A 37 -4.61 -14.09 1.44
CA LEU A 37 -3.22 -13.77 1.18
C LEU A 37 -2.30 -14.49 2.19
N PRO A 38 -1.02 -14.70 1.84
CA PRO A 38 -0.12 -15.51 2.65
C PRO A 38 0.16 -14.93 4.05
N THR A 39 0.28 -15.86 5.00
CA THR A 39 0.82 -15.62 6.34
C THR A 39 2.06 -16.48 6.52
N TYR A 40 3.17 -15.84 6.84
CA TYR A 40 4.48 -16.47 7.02
C TYR A 40 4.87 -16.53 8.49
N PHE A 41 5.58 -17.58 8.83
CA PHE A 41 6.13 -17.84 10.14
C PHE A 41 7.65 -17.86 10.04
N CYS A 42 8.30 -16.89 10.68
CA CYS A 42 9.74 -16.80 10.73
C CYS A 42 10.20 -17.08 12.15
N LYS A 43 11.07 -18.08 12.34
CA LYS A 43 11.74 -18.27 13.63
C LYS A 43 12.97 -17.36 13.69
N ILE A 44 13.01 -16.45 14.65
CA ILE A 44 14.13 -15.52 14.89
C ILE A 44 14.72 -15.87 16.26
N GLY A 45 15.80 -16.66 16.27
CA GLY A 45 16.33 -17.28 17.50
C GLY A 45 15.28 -18.22 18.10
N ASP A 46 14.91 -17.99 19.36
CA ASP A 46 13.85 -18.75 20.04
C ASP A 46 12.44 -18.13 19.88
N ARG A 47 12.33 -17.00 19.19
CA ARG A 47 11.05 -16.29 19.02
C ARG A 47 10.38 -16.64 17.69
N LEU A 48 9.06 -16.81 17.72
CA LEU A 48 8.24 -16.89 16.52
C LEU A 48 7.81 -15.49 16.10
N ALA A 49 8.18 -15.06 14.90
CA ALA A 49 7.72 -13.85 14.25
C ALA A 49 6.68 -14.22 13.17
N VAL A 50 5.56 -13.50 13.14
CA VAL A 50 4.49 -13.69 12.15
C VAL A 50 4.52 -12.51 11.18
N LYS A 51 4.54 -12.79 9.88
CA LYS A 51 4.45 -11.78 8.81
C LYS A 51 3.20 -12.06 7.97
N LYS A 52 2.36 -11.06 7.78
CA LYS A 52 1.13 -11.16 6.99
C LYS A 52 1.14 -10.18 5.82
N ILE A 53 0.73 -10.65 4.65
CA ILE A 53 0.39 -9.80 3.50
C ILE A 53 -1.11 -9.51 3.59
N PHE A 54 -1.49 -8.23 3.66
CA PHE A 54 -2.89 -7.81 3.77
C PHE A 54 -3.49 -7.33 2.44
N GLY A 55 -2.65 -6.81 1.55
CA GLY A 55 -3.00 -6.35 0.23
C GLY A 55 -1.92 -6.78 -0.76
N LEU A 56 -2.31 -6.90 -2.02
CA LEU A 56 -1.40 -7.12 -3.13
C LEU A 56 -1.99 -6.49 -4.39
N TYR A 57 -1.21 -5.66 -5.06
CA TYR A 57 -1.41 -5.27 -6.44
C TYR A 57 -0.67 -6.21 -7.38
N ASP A 58 -1.40 -6.86 -8.27
CA ASP A 58 -0.88 -7.65 -9.39
C ASP A 58 -0.87 -6.80 -10.67
N PRO A 59 0.30 -6.37 -11.16
CA PRO A 59 0.40 -5.55 -12.36
C PRO A 59 0.09 -6.33 -13.66
N LEU A 60 0.22 -7.66 -13.68
CA LEU A 60 -0.04 -8.47 -14.89
C LEU A 60 -1.54 -8.56 -15.16
N GLU A 61 -2.32 -8.78 -14.10
CA GLU A 61 -3.78 -8.86 -14.18
C GLU A 61 -4.48 -7.50 -13.98
N ASN A 62 -3.70 -6.46 -13.64
CA ASN A 62 -4.15 -5.16 -13.17
C ASN A 62 -5.26 -5.31 -12.12
N GLU A 63 -4.92 -6.03 -11.04
CA GLU A 63 -5.85 -6.45 -9.99
C GLU A 63 -5.31 -6.11 -8.60
N VAL A 64 -6.18 -5.60 -7.73
CA VAL A 64 -5.92 -5.50 -6.29
C VAL A 64 -6.64 -6.63 -5.57
N VAL A 65 -5.87 -7.38 -4.79
CA VAL A 65 -6.37 -8.41 -3.88
C VAL A 65 -6.24 -7.89 -2.45
N VAL A 66 -7.34 -7.92 -1.70
CA VAL A 66 -7.33 -7.58 -0.27
C VAL A 66 -7.70 -8.80 0.54
N ASP A 67 -6.93 -9.06 1.60
CA ASP A 67 -7.20 -10.17 2.49
C ASP A 67 -8.52 -9.92 3.26
N PRO A 68 -9.46 -10.88 3.26
CA PRO A 68 -10.73 -10.75 4.00
C PRO A 68 -10.52 -10.50 5.50
N VAL A 69 -9.36 -10.87 6.07
CA VAL A 69 -9.03 -10.63 7.48
C VAL A 69 -9.09 -9.14 7.86
N CYS A 70 -8.89 -8.23 6.90
CA CYS A 70 -8.99 -6.79 7.15
C CYS A 70 -10.42 -6.34 7.53
N PHE A 71 -11.44 -7.05 7.06
CA PHE A 71 -12.85 -6.71 7.22
C PHE A 71 -13.43 -7.44 8.43
N LYS A 72 -13.71 -6.69 9.51
CA LYS A 72 -14.23 -7.25 10.77
C LYS A 72 -15.55 -8.00 10.57
N GLU A 73 -16.37 -7.46 9.69
CA GLU A 73 -17.71 -7.93 9.36
C GLU A 73 -17.72 -9.22 8.53
N LEU A 74 -16.58 -9.68 8.03
CA LEU A 74 -16.45 -10.97 7.33
C LEU A 74 -16.11 -12.14 8.27
N TYR A 75 -15.82 -11.86 9.55
CA TYR A 75 -15.55 -12.87 10.57
C TYR A 75 -14.51 -13.92 10.17
N ASP A 76 -13.42 -13.49 9.51
CA ASP A 76 -12.34 -14.41 9.11
C ASP A 76 -11.74 -15.10 10.35
N PRO A 77 -11.64 -16.45 10.37
CA PRO A 77 -11.20 -17.20 11.53
C PRO A 77 -9.73 -16.99 11.88
N GLU A 78 -8.91 -16.51 10.93
CA GLU A 78 -7.51 -16.15 11.17
C GLU A 78 -7.40 -14.84 12.00
N ARG A 79 -8.44 -14.00 11.96
CA ARG A 79 -8.41 -12.65 12.54
C ARG A 79 -8.09 -12.64 14.04
N PRO A 80 -8.80 -13.40 14.92
CA PRO A 80 -8.53 -13.36 16.36
C PRO A 80 -7.14 -13.91 16.71
N TRP A 81 -6.60 -14.80 15.88
CA TRP A 81 -5.25 -15.32 16.07
C TRP A 81 -4.19 -14.29 15.66
N LEU A 82 -4.37 -13.61 14.53
CA LEU A 82 -3.46 -12.55 14.06
C LEU A 82 -3.45 -11.32 14.97
N GLU A 83 -4.58 -10.96 15.56
CA GLU A 83 -4.68 -9.84 16.52
C GLU A 83 -3.81 -10.06 17.78
N ARG A 84 -3.32 -11.28 18.04
CA ARG A 84 -2.35 -11.58 19.11
C ARG A 84 -0.94 -11.11 18.78
N TYR A 85 -0.60 -10.94 17.49
CA TYR A 85 0.75 -10.62 17.03
C TYR A 85 0.89 -9.19 16.52
N PHE A 86 -0.17 -8.63 15.92
CA PHE A 86 -0.16 -7.26 15.42
C PHE A 86 -1.55 -6.65 15.33
N ARG A 87 -1.59 -5.32 15.26
CA ARG A 87 -2.81 -4.57 14.96
C ARG A 87 -3.12 -4.68 13.47
N ILE A 88 -4.19 -5.40 13.14
CA ILE A 88 -4.66 -5.55 11.75
C ILE A 88 -5.04 -4.17 11.18
N PRO A 89 -4.50 -3.77 10.01
CA PRO A 89 -4.80 -2.49 9.39
C PRO A 89 -6.27 -2.43 8.94
N LYS A 90 -6.80 -1.20 8.83
CA LYS A 90 -8.13 -0.97 8.28
C LYS A 90 -8.17 -1.31 6.78
N PRO A 91 -9.29 -1.82 6.24
CA PRO A 91 -9.43 -2.10 4.82
C PRO A 91 -9.09 -0.90 3.93
N GLU A 92 -9.51 0.31 4.29
CA GLU A 92 -9.24 1.53 3.50
C GLU A 92 -7.75 1.84 3.40
N ARG A 93 -6.99 1.52 4.45
CA ARG A 93 -5.54 1.72 4.44
C ARG A 93 -4.88 0.77 3.45
N VAL A 94 -5.22 -0.52 3.54
CA VAL A 94 -4.67 -1.57 2.68
C VAL A 94 -5.05 -1.29 1.22
N LEU A 95 -6.33 -1.06 0.94
CA LEU A 95 -6.80 -0.64 -0.39
C LEU A 95 -6.04 0.60 -0.86
N GLY A 96 -5.86 1.58 0.01
CA GLY A 96 -5.15 2.81 -0.29
C GLY A 96 -3.73 2.60 -0.79
N GLU A 97 -2.97 1.76 -0.10
CA GLU A 97 -1.60 1.38 -0.47
C GLU A 97 -1.59 0.69 -1.85
N GLU A 98 -2.46 -0.29 -2.07
CA GLU A 98 -2.51 -1.01 -3.36
C GLU A 98 -3.01 -0.14 -4.52
N LEU A 99 -3.91 0.82 -4.28
CA LEU A 99 -4.32 1.79 -5.29
C LEU A 99 -3.17 2.74 -5.66
N ILE A 100 -2.29 3.07 -4.72
CA ILE A 100 -1.09 3.85 -5.00
C ILE A 100 -0.11 3.02 -5.82
N HIS A 101 0.09 1.73 -5.49
CA HIS A 101 0.91 0.84 -6.30
C HIS A 101 0.39 0.69 -7.73
N ALA A 102 -0.93 0.58 -7.91
CA ALA A 102 -1.55 0.58 -9.22
C ALA A 102 -1.28 1.87 -10.00
N ASP A 103 -1.38 3.05 -9.37
CA ASP A 103 -1.01 4.32 -10.01
C ASP A 103 0.49 4.37 -10.38
N GLN A 104 1.36 3.93 -9.47
CA GLN A 104 2.81 3.90 -9.67
C GLN A 104 3.19 2.99 -10.85
N ALA A 105 2.55 1.83 -10.99
CA ALA A 105 2.76 0.94 -12.13
C ALA A 105 2.21 1.55 -13.43
N ASN A 106 0.95 1.99 -13.43
CA ASN A 106 0.28 2.49 -14.64
C ASN A 106 0.89 3.81 -15.17
N THR A 107 1.57 4.58 -14.33
CA THR A 107 2.31 5.78 -14.73
C THR A 107 3.78 5.51 -15.10
N GLY A 108 4.20 4.23 -15.08
CA GLY A 108 5.58 3.79 -15.35
C GLY A 108 6.58 4.23 -14.28
N LEU A 109 6.11 4.68 -13.10
CA LEU A 109 6.98 5.10 -12.00
C LEU A 109 7.84 3.95 -11.50
N MET A 110 7.25 2.76 -11.37
CA MET A 110 7.96 1.55 -10.96
C MET A 110 9.09 1.23 -11.94
N ASP A 111 8.79 1.15 -13.24
CA ASP A 111 9.78 0.83 -14.27
C ASP A 111 10.96 1.81 -14.27
N ARG A 112 10.67 3.11 -14.22
CA ARG A 112 11.72 4.13 -14.18
C ARG A 112 12.55 4.06 -12.90
N ALA A 113 11.91 3.79 -11.76
CA ALA A 113 12.59 3.62 -10.49
C ALA A 113 13.52 2.38 -10.52
N PHE A 114 13.03 1.25 -11.03
CA PHE A 114 13.81 0.01 -11.16
C PHE A 114 14.98 0.16 -12.13
N TYR A 115 14.77 0.82 -13.28
CA TYR A 115 15.85 1.09 -14.23
C TYR A 115 16.98 1.91 -13.59
N ARG A 116 16.63 2.88 -12.74
CA ARG A 116 17.61 3.80 -12.13
C ARG A 116 18.27 3.24 -10.87
N TRP A 117 17.57 2.46 -10.06
CA TRP A 117 18.01 2.08 -8.71
C TRP A 117 18.04 0.57 -8.45
N GLY A 118 17.66 -0.25 -9.44
CA GLY A 118 17.57 -1.71 -9.31
C GLY A 118 16.68 -2.12 -8.15
N ARG A 119 17.11 -3.12 -7.36
CA ARG A 119 16.35 -3.64 -6.22
C ARG A 119 16.04 -2.61 -5.13
N LYS A 120 16.80 -1.50 -5.04
CA LYS A 120 16.49 -0.44 -4.07
C LYS A 120 15.21 0.32 -4.43
N ALA A 121 14.71 0.22 -5.66
CA ALA A 121 13.47 0.85 -6.09
C ALA A 121 12.26 0.37 -5.28
N GLU A 122 12.21 -0.92 -4.93
CA GLU A 122 11.14 -1.51 -4.12
C GLU A 122 10.96 -0.73 -2.81
N GLU A 123 12.05 -0.48 -2.08
CA GLU A 123 12.01 0.27 -0.83
C GLU A 123 11.44 1.69 -0.99
N TRP A 124 11.73 2.36 -2.12
CA TRP A 124 11.21 3.70 -2.40
C TRP A 124 9.74 3.69 -2.79
N ILE A 125 9.33 2.70 -3.58
CA ILE A 125 7.94 2.50 -4.01
C ILE A 125 7.05 2.18 -2.80
N GLU A 126 7.46 1.23 -1.97
CA GLU A 126 6.81 0.88 -0.70
C GLU A 126 6.78 2.05 0.27
N GLY A 127 7.92 2.74 0.43
CA GLY A 127 8.02 3.93 1.30
C GLY A 127 7.09 5.07 0.84
N ALA A 128 6.93 5.27 -0.47
CA ALA A 128 6.04 6.27 -1.04
C ALA A 128 4.56 5.95 -0.81
N ALA A 129 4.16 4.70 -1.06
CA ALA A 129 2.80 4.24 -0.84
C ALA A 129 2.42 4.31 0.65
N SER A 130 3.29 3.80 1.52
CA SER A 130 3.09 3.82 2.97
C SER A 130 3.05 5.24 3.55
N TRP A 131 3.89 6.16 3.03
CA TRP A 131 3.88 7.57 3.45
C TRP A 131 2.59 8.31 3.07
N ILE A 132 2.08 8.14 1.84
CA ILE A 132 0.79 8.74 1.45
C ILE A 132 -0.34 8.09 2.26
N SER A 133 -0.26 6.77 2.45
CA SER A 133 -1.23 6.03 3.25
C SER A 133 -1.34 6.55 4.69
N ASP A 134 -0.21 6.87 5.33
CA ASP A 134 -0.19 7.51 6.65
C ASP A 134 -0.90 8.88 6.65
N LYS A 135 -0.70 9.69 5.60
CA LYS A 135 -1.38 10.99 5.47
C LYS A 135 -2.89 10.87 5.30
N LEU A 136 -3.36 9.78 4.70
CA LEU A 136 -4.78 9.57 4.42
C LEU A 136 -5.50 8.79 5.52
N TRP A 137 -4.86 7.79 6.12
CA TRP A 137 -5.55 6.84 7.00
C TRP A 137 -4.93 6.70 8.39
N GLY A 138 -3.89 7.50 8.71
CA GLY A 138 -3.21 7.54 9.99
C GLY A 138 -1.98 6.63 10.05
N GLU A 139 -1.06 6.91 10.97
CA GLU A 139 0.27 6.31 11.00
C GLU A 139 0.30 4.82 11.39
N THR A 140 1.29 4.09 10.85
CA THR A 140 1.67 2.74 11.30
C THR A 140 3.18 2.63 11.46
N SER A 141 3.68 1.67 12.25
CA SER A 141 5.13 1.40 12.32
C SER A 141 5.64 0.54 11.16
N VAL A 142 4.74 0.06 10.31
CA VAL A 142 5.08 -0.76 9.14
C VAL A 142 5.84 0.12 8.14
N TYR A 143 6.94 -0.41 7.60
CA TYR A 143 7.81 0.29 6.65
C TYR A 143 8.40 1.62 7.16
N GLN A 144 8.54 1.82 8.48
CA GLN A 144 9.01 3.08 9.06
C GLN A 144 10.34 3.56 8.46
N GLU A 145 11.31 2.66 8.31
CA GLU A 145 12.60 3.00 7.72
C GLU A 145 12.46 3.51 6.27
N TYR A 146 11.64 2.85 5.45
CA TYR A 146 11.39 3.23 4.06
C TYR A 146 10.63 4.56 3.97
N LYS A 147 9.65 4.77 4.84
CA LYS A 147 8.93 6.05 4.97
C LYS A 147 9.84 7.19 5.37
N ASP A 148 10.80 6.97 6.26
CA ASP A 148 11.73 8.02 6.69
C ASP A 148 12.64 8.46 5.53
N ARG A 149 13.09 7.49 4.72
CA ARG A 149 13.86 7.78 3.49
C ARG A 149 13.03 8.58 2.49
N PHE A 150 11.79 8.15 2.22
CA PHE A 150 10.88 8.88 1.34
C PHE A 150 10.54 10.29 1.87
N SER A 151 10.30 10.42 3.17
CA SER A 151 10.02 11.70 3.84
C SER A 151 11.16 12.70 3.67
N LYS A 152 12.42 12.26 3.76
CA LYS A 152 13.58 13.12 3.53
C LYS A 152 13.60 13.68 2.10
N LEU A 153 13.20 12.88 1.11
CA LEU A 153 13.10 13.31 -0.29
C LEU A 153 11.99 14.36 -0.46
N VAL A 154 10.79 14.08 0.07
CA VAL A 154 9.65 15.00 0.00
C VAL A 154 9.94 16.32 0.72
N ARG A 155 10.59 16.30 1.89
CA ARG A 155 10.98 17.54 2.61
C ARG A 155 11.95 18.41 1.80
N ARG A 156 12.86 17.79 1.03
CA ARG A 156 13.88 18.50 0.25
C ARG A 156 13.36 19.03 -1.08
N LYS A 157 12.47 18.28 -1.73
CA LYS A 157 12.08 18.53 -3.14
C LYS A 157 10.57 18.70 -3.35
N GLY A 158 9.73 18.46 -2.37
CA GLY A 158 8.28 18.39 -2.53
C GLY A 158 7.80 17.05 -3.10
N LEU A 159 6.48 16.87 -3.16
CA LEU A 159 5.87 15.59 -3.57
C LEU A 159 5.83 15.40 -5.09
N LYS A 160 5.54 16.45 -5.87
CA LYS A 160 5.42 16.38 -7.35
C LYS A 160 6.70 15.81 -7.98
N PRO A 161 7.85 16.47 -7.84
CA PRO A 161 9.17 15.86 -7.79
C PRO A 161 9.29 14.38 -7.46
N ALA A 162 8.93 13.97 -6.25
CA ALA A 162 9.09 12.57 -5.83
C ALA A 162 8.24 11.61 -6.68
N TYR A 163 7.14 12.07 -7.26
CA TYR A 163 6.27 11.33 -8.17
C TYR A 163 6.54 11.61 -9.67
N SER A 164 7.64 12.29 -9.98
CA SER A 164 8.05 12.62 -11.36
C SER A 164 9.55 12.41 -11.63
N PHE A 165 10.37 12.25 -10.59
CA PHE A 165 11.83 12.15 -10.66
C PHE A 165 12.38 10.73 -10.82
N PHE A 166 11.49 9.73 -10.74
CA PHE A 166 11.80 8.41 -11.24
C PHE A 166 11.74 8.47 -12.75
#